data_AF-A0A2S5M381-F1
#
_entry.id   AF-A0A2S5M381-F1
#
_cell.length_a   1.000
_cell.length_b   1.000
_cell.length_c   1.000
_cell.angle_alpha   90.00
_cell.angle_beta   90.00
_cell.angle_gamma   90.00
#
_symmetry.space_group_name_H-M   'P 1'
#
loop_
_entity.id
_entity.type
_entity.pdbx_description
1 polymer ?
#
loop_
_entity_poly.entity_id
_entity_poly.type
_entity_poly.pdbx_seq_one_letter_code
_entity_poly.pdbx_strand_id
1 'polypeptide(L)'
;MRISTNTIYQSGISKISNLQSEQFKLMQQISTGQRIASPSDDPVASARALEVSHAKSINSKFADTRQTAQLKLNTLESNLTSVTNMMISVKSAMVSAGNPTYSDLERGFIASELKTTLDGLIGLANTRDAAGNYLYAGFETD
;
A
#
# COMPACT_ATOMS: atom_id res chain seq x y z
N MET A 1 -60.61 39.57 5.16
CA MET A 1 -60.47 38.09 5.25
C MET A 1 -60.64 37.66 6.70
N ARG A 2 -61.63 36.81 7.03
CA ARG A 2 -61.72 36.19 8.37
C ARG A 2 -60.77 35.00 8.38
N ILE A 3 -59.63 35.14 9.05
CA ILE A 3 -58.82 33.98 9.45
C ILE A 3 -59.65 33.24 10.48
N SER A 4 -60.09 32.02 10.16
CA SER A 4 -60.85 31.22 11.10
C SER A 4 -59.91 30.68 12.18
N THR A 5 -60.41 30.55 13.42
CA THR A 5 -59.68 29.98 14.56
C THR A 5 -59.05 28.61 14.22
N ASN A 6 -59.68 27.89 13.30
CA ASN A 6 -59.22 26.61 12.76
C ASN A 6 -57.91 26.74 11.96
N THR A 7 -57.77 27.78 11.12
CA THR A 7 -56.52 28.08 10.40
C THR A 7 -55.38 28.45 11.35
N ILE A 8 -55.67 29.14 12.46
CA ILE A 8 -54.68 29.48 13.50
C ILE A 8 -54.20 28.21 14.22
N TYR A 9 -55.11 27.31 14.60
CA TYR A 9 -54.76 26.03 15.21
C TYR A 9 -53.97 25.12 14.26
N GLN A 10 -54.37 25.00 12.99
CA GLN A 10 -53.63 24.26 11.98
C GLN A 10 -52.21 24.82 11.80
N SER A 11 -52.06 26.14 11.72
CA SER A 11 -50.74 26.78 11.60
C SER A 11 -49.84 26.50 12.81
N GLY A 12 -50.42 26.43 14.02
CA GLY A 12 -49.72 26.04 15.23
C GLY A 12 -49.26 24.57 15.21
N ILE A 13 -50.14 23.65 14.80
CA ILE A 13 -49.82 22.22 14.70
C ILE A 13 -48.73 21.98 13.63
N SER A 14 -48.83 22.61 12.46
CA SER A 14 -47.79 22.52 11.42
C SER A 14 -46.44 23.03 11.90
N LYS A 15 -46.41 24.11 12.69
CA LYS A 15 -45.17 24.61 13.31
C LYS A 15 -44.56 23.62 14.30
N ILE A 16 -45.37 22.99 15.15
CA ILE A 16 -44.90 21.96 16.08
C ILE A 16 -44.32 20.75 15.33
N SER A 17 -44.99 20.31 14.28
CA SER A 17 -44.51 19.20 13.44
C SER A 17 -43.17 19.52 12.76
N ASN A 18 -43.00 20.74 12.24
CA ASN A 18 -41.74 21.20 11.66
C ASN A 18 -40.60 21.22 12.70
N LEU A 19 -40.87 21.74 13.90
CA LEU A 19 -39.88 21.79 14.99
C LEU A 19 -39.45 20.39 15.46
N GLN A 20 -40.38 19.43 15.50
CA GLN A 20 -40.05 18.03 15.80
C GLN A 20 -39.15 17.41 14.72
N SER A 21 -39.40 17.71 13.45
CA SER A 21 -38.56 17.25 12.33
C SER A 21 -37.15 17.86 12.38
N GLU A 22 -37.03 19.16 12.67
CA GLU A 22 -35.75 19.84 12.87
C GLU A 22 -34.97 19.26 14.06
N GLN A 23 -35.66 18.99 15.18
CA GLN A 23 -35.04 18.35 16.35
C GLN A 23 -34.48 16.97 15.99
N PHE A 24 -35.24 16.14 15.27
CA PHE A 24 -34.77 14.82 14.85
C PHE A 24 -33.55 14.91 13.94
N LYS A 25 -33.55 15.85 12.99
CA LYS A 25 -32.39 16.10 12.11
C LYS A 25 -31.16 16.52 12.90
N LEU A 26 -31.31 17.42 13.87
CA LEU A 26 -30.21 17.84 14.73
C LEU A 26 -29.66 16.67 15.56
N MET A 27 -30.54 15.85 16.14
CA MET A 27 -30.14 14.64 16.88
C MET A 27 -29.38 13.66 15.99
N GLN A 28 -29.78 13.51 14.72
CA GLN A 28 -29.05 12.69 13.75
C GLN A 28 -27.66 13.27 13.43
N GLN A 29 -27.55 14.59 13.24
CA GLN A 29 -26.26 15.26 13.02
C GLN A 29 -25.33 15.12 14.22
N ILE A 30 -25.86 15.22 15.45
CA ILE A 30 -25.09 15.01 16.69
C ILE A 30 -24.63 13.55 16.79
N SER A 31 -25.52 12.59 16.51
CA SER A 31 -25.19 11.16 16.61
C SER A 31 -24.18 10.71 15.57
N THR A 32 -24.25 11.23 14.34
CA THR A 32 -23.34 10.88 13.24
C THR A 32 -22.09 11.74 13.18
N GLY A 33 -22.11 12.91 13.83
CA GLY A 33 -21.09 13.95 13.70
C GLY A 33 -21.04 14.60 12.30
N GLN A 34 -21.98 14.27 11.41
CA GLN A 34 -22.00 14.77 10.03
C GLN A 34 -23.04 15.89 9.90
N ARG A 35 -22.60 17.04 9.39
CA ARG A 35 -23.50 18.17 9.09
C ARG A 35 -24.51 17.82 7.99
N ILE A 36 -24.11 16.99 7.01
CA ILE A 36 -24.91 16.64 5.85
C ILE A 36 -25.17 15.14 5.90
N ALA A 37 -26.41 14.74 6.18
CA ALA A 37 -26.80 13.33 6.27
C ALA A 37 -27.32 12.79 4.94
N SER A 38 -27.98 13.64 4.14
CA SER A 38 -28.48 13.30 2.80
C SER A 38 -28.01 14.32 1.77
N PRO A 39 -27.70 13.90 0.53
CA PRO A 39 -27.42 14.82 -0.58
C PRO A 39 -28.54 15.83 -0.86
N SER A 40 -29.78 15.51 -0.46
CA SER A 40 -30.93 16.41 -0.57
C SER A 40 -30.84 17.62 0.36
N ASP A 41 -30.03 17.57 1.43
CA ASP A 41 -29.89 18.65 2.40
C ASP A 41 -29.00 19.80 1.90
N ASP A 42 -27.95 19.48 1.15
CA ASP A 42 -27.01 20.44 0.55
C ASP A 42 -26.25 19.77 -0.62
N PRO A 43 -26.81 19.77 -1.84
CA PRO A 43 -26.22 19.04 -2.97
C PRO A 43 -24.83 19.57 -3.36
N VAL A 44 -24.56 20.87 -3.15
CA VAL A 44 -23.25 21.48 -3.46
C VAL A 44 -22.20 21.01 -2.47
N ALA A 45 -22.50 21.04 -1.18
CA ALA A 45 -21.54 20.58 -0.17
C ALA A 45 -21.37 19.05 -0.19
N SER A 46 -22.43 18.29 -0.51
CA SER A 46 -22.32 16.84 -0.74
C SER A 46 -21.43 16.50 -1.93
N ALA A 47 -21.54 17.22 -3.05
CA ALA A 47 -20.66 17.01 -4.21
C ALA A 47 -19.18 17.28 -3.86
N ARG A 48 -18.89 18.37 -3.13
CA ARG A 48 -17.53 18.66 -2.65
C ARG A 48 -17.02 17.61 -1.68
N ALA A 49 -17.85 17.16 -0.75
CA ALA A 49 -17.48 16.10 0.20
C ALA A 49 -17.15 14.78 -0.53
N LEU A 50 -17.92 14.44 -1.56
CA LEU A 50 -17.65 13.27 -2.40
C LEU A 50 -16.32 13.40 -3.14
N GLU A 51 -16.04 14.56 -3.74
CA GLU A 51 -14.77 14.82 -4.45
C GLU A 51 -13.56 14.66 -3.51
N VAL A 52 -13.63 15.25 -2.31
CA VAL A 52 -12.58 15.13 -1.29
C VAL A 52 -12.45 13.69 -0.80
N SER A 53 -13.56 12.98 -0.58
CA SER A 53 -13.55 11.56 -0.18
C SER A 53 -12.91 10.68 -1.26
N HIS A 54 -13.22 10.94 -2.52
CA HIS A 54 -12.64 10.24 -3.66
C HIS A 54 -11.13 10.51 -3.78
N ALA A 55 -10.72 11.78 -3.68
CA ALA A 55 -9.30 12.15 -3.65
C ALA A 55 -8.54 11.49 -2.48
N LYS A 56 -9.16 11.42 -1.29
CA LYS A 56 -8.61 10.71 -0.13
C LYS A 56 -8.46 9.22 -0.39
N SER A 57 -9.47 8.57 -0.99
CA SER A 57 -9.42 7.15 -1.35
C SER A 57 -8.29 6.84 -2.33
N ILE A 58 -8.16 7.65 -3.39
CA ILE A 58 -7.06 7.55 -4.36
C ILE A 58 -5.70 7.72 -3.67
N ASN A 59 -5.56 8.73 -2.81
CA ASN A 59 -4.32 8.96 -2.07
C ASN A 59 -3.96 7.79 -1.14
N SER A 60 -4.96 7.17 -0.51
CA SER A 60 -4.77 5.96 0.29
C SER A 60 -4.26 4.81 -0.58
N LYS A 61 -4.86 4.59 -1.76
CA LYS A 61 -4.41 3.56 -2.69
C LYS A 61 -2.97 3.78 -3.17
N PHE A 62 -2.60 5.03 -3.45
CA PHE A 62 -1.22 5.34 -3.77
C PHE A 62 -0.26 5.12 -2.59
N ALA A 63 -0.70 5.37 -1.35
CA ALA A 63 0.09 5.06 -0.17
C ALA A 63 0.34 3.55 -0.03
N ASP A 64 -0.71 2.73 -0.17
CA ASP A 64 -0.62 1.26 -0.11
C ASP A 64 0.29 0.71 -1.22
N THR A 65 0.15 1.26 -2.44
CA THR A 65 0.98 0.89 -3.59
C THR A 65 2.45 1.24 -3.36
N ARG A 66 2.73 2.43 -2.82
CA ARG A 66 4.11 2.83 -2.45
C ARG A 66 4.70 1.91 -1.39
N GLN A 67 3.92 1.54 -0.38
CA GLN A 67 4.39 0.60 0.65
C GLN A 67 4.73 -0.76 0.05
N THR A 68 3.87 -1.26 -0.85
CA THR A 68 4.13 -2.53 -1.56
C THR A 68 5.38 -2.45 -2.42
N ALA A 69 5.57 -1.34 -3.15
CA ALA A 69 6.78 -1.12 -3.94
C ALA A 69 8.03 -1.04 -3.06
N GLN A 70 7.98 -0.36 -1.91
CA GLN A 70 9.09 -0.30 -0.97
C GLN A 70 9.46 -1.67 -0.43
N LEU A 71 8.48 -2.52 -0.09
CA LEU A 71 8.74 -3.89 0.36
C LEU A 71 9.46 -4.69 -0.72
N LYS A 72 9.02 -4.60 -1.98
CA LYS A 72 9.69 -5.25 -3.11
C LYS A 72 11.14 -4.76 -3.29
N LEU A 73 11.35 -3.44 -3.21
CA LEU A 73 12.69 -2.85 -3.31
C LEU A 73 13.61 -3.29 -2.17
N ASN A 74 13.11 -3.37 -0.93
CA ASN A 74 13.90 -3.83 0.21
C ASN A 74 14.34 -5.30 0.05
N THR A 75 13.45 -6.17 -0.44
CA THR A 75 13.80 -7.56 -0.73
C THR A 75 14.85 -7.65 -1.83
N LEU A 76 14.71 -6.85 -2.88
CA LEU A 76 15.69 -6.77 -3.97
C LEU A 76 17.06 -6.29 -3.47
N GLU A 77 17.10 -5.24 -2.64
CA GLU A 77 18.33 -4.71 -2.05
C GLU A 77 19.04 -5.71 -1.14
N SER A 78 18.27 -6.46 -0.32
CA SER A 78 18.82 -7.52 0.52
C SER A 78 19.43 -8.66 -0.30
N ASN A 79 18.77 -9.04 -1.40
CA ASN A 79 19.30 -10.04 -2.33
C ASN A 79 20.58 -9.54 -3.02
N LEU A 80 20.58 -8.31 -3.51
CA LEU A 80 21.75 -7.68 -4.15
C LEU A 80 22.93 -7.56 -3.18
N THR A 81 22.68 -7.26 -1.91
CA THR A 81 23.69 -7.24 -0.85
C THR A 81 24.32 -8.64 -0.68
N SER A 82 23.49 -9.68 -0.69
CA SER A 82 23.96 -11.07 -0.61
C SER A 82 24.82 -11.45 -1.81
N VAL A 83 24.38 -11.08 -3.02
CA VAL A 83 25.17 -11.26 -4.26
C VAL A 83 26.51 -10.54 -4.18
N THR A 84 26.51 -9.29 -3.70
CA THR A 84 27.74 -8.49 -3.55
C THR A 84 28.73 -9.16 -2.59
N ASN A 85 28.25 -9.65 -1.44
CA ASN A 85 29.08 -10.36 -0.48
C ASN A 85 29.65 -11.66 -1.06
N MET A 86 28.85 -12.43 -1.81
CA MET A 86 29.34 -13.64 -2.49
C MET A 86 30.41 -13.31 -3.53
N MET A 87 30.25 -12.23 -4.30
CA MET A 87 31.26 -11.79 -5.28
C MET A 87 32.57 -11.36 -4.61
N ILE A 88 32.50 -10.73 -3.43
CA ILE A 88 33.70 -10.40 -2.62
C ILE A 88 34.40 -11.70 -2.17
N SER A 89 33.65 -12.70 -1.70
CA SER A 89 34.20 -14.01 -1.31
C SER A 89 34.84 -14.74 -2.50
N VAL A 90 34.20 -14.75 -3.66
CA VAL A 90 34.74 -15.32 -4.91
C VAL A 90 36.06 -14.66 -5.27
N LYS A 91 36.14 -13.32 -5.21
CA LYS A 91 37.37 -12.60 -5.49
C LYS A 91 38.48 -12.99 -4.51
N SER A 92 38.17 -13.10 -3.22
CA SER A 92 39.13 -13.52 -2.19
C SER A 92 39.65 -14.94 -2.46
N ALA A 93 38.76 -15.88 -2.75
CA ALA A 93 39.10 -17.26 -3.09
C ALA A 93 39.99 -17.34 -4.36
N MET A 94 39.70 -16.54 -5.38
CA MET A 94 40.54 -16.47 -6.59
C MET A 94 41.93 -15.89 -6.32
N VAL A 95 42.04 -14.86 -5.47
CA VAL A 95 43.34 -14.33 -5.05
C VAL A 95 44.15 -15.39 -4.30
N SER A 96 43.51 -16.12 -3.38
CA SER A 96 44.15 -17.22 -2.66
C SER A 96 44.60 -18.35 -3.60
N ALA A 97 43.80 -18.71 -4.61
CA ALA A 97 44.17 -19.72 -5.60
C ALA A 97 45.41 -19.35 -6.44
N GLY A 98 45.70 -18.04 -6.57
CA GLY A 98 46.91 -17.52 -7.22
C GLY A 98 48.19 -17.70 -6.40
N ASN A 99 48.11 -18.17 -5.16
CA ASN A 99 49.28 -18.42 -4.33
C ASN A 99 50.13 -19.58 -4.92
N PRO A 100 51.40 -19.34 -5.28
CA PRO A 100 52.26 -20.36 -5.86
C PRO A 100 52.60 -21.52 -4.91
N THR A 101 52.39 -21.37 -3.59
CA THR A 101 52.65 -22.45 -2.63
C THR A 101 51.57 -23.52 -2.59
N TYR A 102 50.41 -23.27 -3.20
CA TYR A 102 49.33 -24.26 -3.23
C TYR A 102 49.58 -25.37 -4.25
N SER A 103 49.32 -26.58 -3.82
CA SER A 103 49.24 -27.77 -4.65
C SER A 103 47.97 -27.79 -5.50
N ASP A 104 47.95 -28.64 -6.52
CA ASP A 104 46.77 -28.77 -7.39
C ASP A 104 45.56 -29.35 -6.66
N LEU A 105 45.80 -30.12 -5.58
CA LEU A 105 44.74 -30.62 -4.70
C LEU A 105 44.09 -29.49 -3.91
N GLU A 106 44.89 -28.57 -3.34
CA GLU A 106 44.37 -27.39 -2.62
C GLU A 106 43.63 -26.44 -3.56
N ARG A 107 44.15 -26.22 -4.78
CA ARG A 107 43.43 -25.50 -5.84
C ARG A 107 42.10 -26.18 -6.22
N GLY A 108 42.06 -27.52 -6.20
CA GLY A 108 40.84 -28.30 -6.41
C GLY A 108 39.76 -28.04 -5.36
N PHE A 109 40.13 -27.89 -4.09
CA PHE A 109 39.18 -27.52 -3.03
C PHE A 109 38.60 -26.12 -3.24
N ILE A 110 39.45 -25.15 -3.60
CA ILE A 110 38.99 -23.78 -3.91
C ILE A 110 38.06 -23.79 -5.11
N ALA A 111 38.35 -24.58 -6.15
CA ALA A 111 37.46 -24.71 -7.30
C ALA A 111 36.09 -25.29 -6.93
N SER A 112 36.04 -26.26 -6.01
CA SER A 112 34.77 -26.82 -5.52
C SER A 112 33.95 -25.78 -4.72
N GLU A 113 34.61 -24.97 -3.91
CA GLU A 113 33.97 -23.87 -3.17
C GLU A 113 33.42 -22.79 -4.11
N LEU A 114 34.19 -22.40 -5.12
CA LEU A 114 33.75 -21.47 -6.15
C LEU A 114 32.55 -22.00 -6.93
N LYS A 115 32.53 -23.29 -7.25
CA LYS A 115 31.38 -23.93 -7.91
C LYS A 115 30.12 -23.88 -7.05
N THR A 116 30.25 -24.19 -5.77
CA THR A 116 29.13 -24.10 -4.81
C THR A 116 28.61 -22.66 -4.70
N THR A 117 29.52 -21.69 -4.72
CA THR A 117 29.18 -20.26 -4.66
C THR A 117 28.45 -19.82 -5.94
N LEU A 118 28.87 -20.31 -7.10
CA LEU A 118 28.19 -20.06 -8.38
C LEU A 118 26.77 -20.64 -8.38
N ASP A 119 26.59 -21.87 -7.90
CA ASP A 119 25.27 -22.49 -7.79
C ASP A 119 24.35 -21.67 -6.86
N GLY A 120 24.89 -21.14 -5.76
CA GLY A 120 24.19 -20.22 -4.87
C GLY A 120 23.80 -18.89 -5.55
N LEU A 121 24.69 -18.31 -6.36
CA LEU A 121 24.40 -17.10 -7.14
C LEU A 121 23.30 -17.34 -8.18
N ILE A 122 23.30 -18.48 -8.86
CA ILE A 122 22.22 -18.88 -9.79
C ILE A 122 20.91 -19.06 -9.03
N GLY A 123 20.94 -19.61 -7.82
CA GLY A 123 19.78 -19.68 -6.93
C GLY A 123 19.22 -18.30 -6.58
N LEU A 124 20.11 -17.35 -6.22
CA LEU A 124 19.72 -15.97 -5.93
C LEU A 124 19.15 -15.26 -7.16
N ALA A 125 19.73 -15.45 -8.34
CA ALA A 125 19.22 -14.89 -9.60
C ALA A 125 17.80 -15.41 -9.95
N ASN A 126 17.49 -16.64 -9.53
CA ASN A 126 16.17 -17.26 -9.72
C ASN A 126 15.21 -17.05 -8.53
N THR A 127 15.51 -16.11 -7.63
CA THR A 127 14.65 -15.82 -6.47
C THR A 127 13.29 -15.31 -6.93
N ARG A 128 12.23 -15.81 -6.28
CA ARG A 128 10.84 -15.42 -6.52
C ARG A 128 10.29 -14.55 -5.39
N ASP A 129 9.38 -13.65 -5.72
CA ASP A 129 8.61 -12.87 -4.76
C ASP A 129 7.53 -13.74 -4.09
N ALA A 130 6.84 -13.18 -3.10
CA ALA A 130 5.76 -13.85 -2.38
C ALA A 130 4.55 -14.21 -3.29
N ALA A 131 4.45 -13.60 -4.48
CA ALA A 131 3.44 -13.89 -5.49
C ALA A 131 3.91 -14.91 -6.54
N GLY A 132 5.14 -15.42 -6.43
CA GLY A 132 5.72 -16.43 -7.34
C GLY A 132 6.44 -15.85 -8.55
N ASN A 133 6.54 -14.53 -8.68
CA ASN A 133 7.19 -13.87 -9.81
C ASN A 133 8.71 -13.79 -9.58
N TYR A 134 9.51 -13.94 -10.64
CA TYR A 134 10.95 -13.73 -10.54
C TYR A 134 11.28 -12.28 -10.18
N LEU A 135 12.15 -12.08 -9.19
CA LEU A 135 12.55 -10.74 -8.73
C LEU A 135 13.25 -9.92 -9.81
N TYR A 136 13.95 -10.59 -10.73
CA TYR A 136 14.84 -9.99 -11.72
C TYR A 136 14.35 -10.12 -13.17
N ALA A 137 13.17 -10.69 -13.42
CA ALA A 137 12.60 -10.82 -14.77
C ALA A 137 12.04 -9.49 -15.33
N GLY A 138 12.06 -8.41 -14.55
CA GLY A 138 11.57 -7.12 -14.98
C GLY A 138 10.03 -7.08 -15.04
N PHE A 139 9.49 -6.49 -16.11
CA PHE A 139 8.04 -6.31 -16.31
C PHE A 139 7.36 -7.53 -16.94
N GLU A 140 8.12 -8.50 -17.47
CA GLU A 140 7.54 -9.75 -17.99
C GLU A 140 7.21 -10.69 -16.83
N THR A 141 6.03 -10.48 -16.28
CA THR A 141 5.26 -11.48 -15.55
C THR A 141 4.19 -12.03 -16.50
N ASP A 142 4.23 -13.34 -16.79
CA ASP A 142 3.14 -14.08 -17.44
C ASP A 142 1.84 -14.00 -16.64
#